data_AF-A0A5J4PL73-F1
#
_entry.id   AF-A0A5J4PL73-F1
#
_cell.length_a   1.000
_cell.length_b   1.000
_cell.length_c   1.000
_cell.angle_alpha   90.00
_cell.angle_beta   90.00
_cell.angle_gamma   90.00
#
_symmetry.space_group_name_H-M   'P 1'
#
loop_
_entity.id
_entity.type
_entity.pdbx_description
1 polymer ?
#
loop_
_entity_poly.entity_id
_entity_poly.type
_entity_poly.pdbx_seq_one_letter_code
_entity_poly.pdbx_strand_id
1 'polypeptide(L)'
;MDELIAIRQQKLSNGLSTLERTNKEVEAMKTQLIAIQPRLEQSQKDTIAIMSELTVQQKEVEAKEEVVRGEEAIVTQQANEAEALAQDAQNDLNKAIPKYNAAIKAVQSLDKTDISEVKSFARPPELVMFVMASVCLLFNQPQTWEQAKKLMNAEFLGKLEDYDKDSLD
;
A
#
# COMPACT_ATOMS: atom_id res chain seq x y z
N MET A 1 -57.71 53.86 -66.35
CA MET A 1 -58.08 52.43 -66.42
C MET A 1 -56.83 51.56 -66.55
N ASP A 2 -55.85 51.96 -67.35
CA ASP A 2 -54.58 51.22 -67.55
C ASP A 2 -53.68 51.11 -66.31
N GLU A 3 -53.56 52.16 -65.49
CA GLU A 3 -52.70 52.14 -64.29
C GLU A 3 -53.15 51.12 -63.24
N LEU A 4 -54.47 50.91 -63.11
CA LEU A 4 -55.07 49.96 -62.16
C LEU A 4 -54.91 48.50 -62.62
N ILE A 5 -54.82 48.29 -63.94
CA ILE A 5 -54.54 46.99 -64.56
C ILE A 5 -53.05 46.65 -64.36
N ALA A 6 -52.14 47.60 -64.56
CA ALA A 6 -50.70 47.43 -64.36
C ALA A 6 -50.36 47.06 -62.90
N ILE A 7 -50.95 47.74 -61.92
CA ILE A 7 -50.75 47.42 -60.49
C ILE A 7 -51.21 46.00 -60.14
N ARG A 8 -52.33 45.53 -60.72
CA ARG A 8 -52.83 44.16 -60.51
C ARG A 8 -51.91 43.12 -61.15
N GLN A 9 -51.43 43.38 -62.37
CA GLN A 9 -50.46 42.51 -63.05
C GLN A 9 -49.14 42.41 -62.27
N GLN A 10 -48.63 43.52 -61.73
CA GLN A 10 -47.41 43.53 -60.92
C GLN A 10 -47.59 42.73 -59.61
N LYS A 11 -48.72 42.89 -58.92
CA LYS A 11 -49.03 42.10 -57.71
C LYS A 11 -49.13 40.60 -58.01
N LEU A 12 -49.79 40.22 -59.11
CA LEU A 12 -49.87 38.83 -59.54
C LEU A 12 -48.50 38.26 -59.92
N SER A 13 -47.69 39.03 -60.65
CA SER A 13 -46.32 38.64 -61.02
C SER A 13 -45.42 38.45 -59.80
N ASN A 14 -45.52 39.34 -58.81
CA ASN A 14 -44.77 39.23 -57.56
C ASN A 14 -45.23 38.03 -56.72
N GLY A 15 -46.54 37.79 -56.65
CA GLY A 15 -47.10 36.62 -55.99
C GLY A 15 -46.66 35.32 -56.64
N LEU A 16 -46.68 35.27 -57.98
CA LEU A 16 -46.22 34.11 -58.76
C LEU A 16 -44.71 33.87 -58.57
N SER A 17 -43.89 34.91 -58.63
CA SER A 17 -42.44 34.82 -58.37
C SER A 17 -42.14 34.35 -56.95
N THR A 18 -42.90 34.83 -55.96
CA THR A 18 -42.76 34.39 -54.57
C THR A 18 -43.14 32.92 -54.42
N LEU A 19 -44.23 32.48 -55.05
CA LEU A 19 -44.68 31.09 -55.03
C LEU A 19 -43.68 30.15 -55.73
N GLU A 20 -43.09 30.59 -56.84
CA GLU A 20 -42.06 29.83 -57.53
C GLU A 20 -40.78 29.71 -56.67
N ARG A 21 -40.38 30.78 -55.99
CA ARG A 21 -39.23 30.76 -55.06
C ARG A 21 -39.47 29.85 -53.87
N THR A 22 -40.62 29.97 -53.19
CA THR A 22 -40.93 29.13 -52.04
C THR A 22 -41.06 27.66 -52.46
N ASN A 23 -41.60 27.38 -53.65
CA ASN A 23 -41.64 26.01 -54.16
C ASN A 23 -40.22 25.44 -54.37
N LYS A 24 -39.28 26.23 -54.94
CA LYS A 24 -37.87 25.82 -55.06
C LYS A 24 -37.20 25.58 -53.71
N GLU A 25 -37.47 26.44 -52.72
CA GLU A 25 -36.95 26.28 -51.35
C GLU A 25 -37.52 25.02 -50.67
N VAL A 26 -38.81 24.73 -50.84
CA VAL A 26 -39.46 23.52 -50.31
C VAL A 26 -38.88 22.26 -50.96
N GLU A 27 -38.66 22.24 -52.26
CA GLU A 27 -38.03 21.10 -52.94
C GLU A 27 -36.57 20.89 -52.49
N ALA A 28 -35.82 21.97 -52.26
CA ALA A 28 -34.48 21.88 -51.67
C ALA A 28 -34.51 21.30 -50.25
N MET A 29 -35.44 21.75 -49.39
CA MET A 29 -35.61 21.21 -48.03
C MET A 29 -36.01 19.73 -48.03
N LYS A 30 -36.92 19.31 -48.92
CA LYS A 30 -37.29 17.90 -49.07
C LYS A 30 -36.09 17.04 -49.43
N THR A 31 -35.27 17.51 -50.37
CA THR A 31 -34.06 16.81 -50.80
C THR A 31 -33.05 16.67 -49.65
N GLN A 32 -32.87 17.73 -48.86
CA GLN A 32 -32.02 17.70 -47.67
C GLN A 32 -32.56 16.77 -46.58
N LEU A 33 -33.88 16.75 -46.35
CA LEU A 33 -34.53 15.82 -45.42
C LEU A 33 -34.28 14.36 -45.81
N ILE A 34 -34.47 14.02 -47.08
CA ILE A 34 -34.21 12.67 -47.61
C ILE A 34 -32.73 12.30 -47.44
N ALA A 35 -31.81 13.24 -47.62
CA ALA A 35 -30.38 13.01 -47.43
C ALA A 35 -29.98 12.84 -45.96
N ILE A 36 -30.65 13.50 -45.02
CA ILE A 36 -30.36 13.42 -43.57
C ILE A 36 -30.98 12.18 -42.93
N GLN A 37 -32.13 11.72 -43.43
CA GLN A 37 -32.84 10.54 -42.94
C GLN A 37 -31.95 9.30 -42.73
N PRO A 38 -31.13 8.84 -43.70
CA PRO A 38 -30.26 7.68 -43.50
C PRO A 38 -29.18 7.91 -42.45
N ARG A 39 -28.69 9.15 -42.33
CA ARG A 39 -27.69 9.51 -41.29
C ARG A 39 -28.31 9.45 -39.90
N LEU A 40 -29.56 9.88 -39.75
CA LEU A 40 -30.29 9.80 -38.50
C LEU A 40 -30.54 8.34 -38.09
N GLU A 41 -30.97 7.50 -39.02
CA GLU A 41 -31.19 6.06 -38.78
C GLU A 41 -29.90 5.34 -38.41
N GLN A 42 -28.79 5.65 -39.08
CA GLN A 42 -27.48 5.10 -38.72
C GLN A 42 -27.06 5.56 -37.32
N SER A 43 -27.18 6.85 -37.02
CA SER A 43 -26.87 7.39 -35.69
C SER A 43 -27.71 6.75 -34.58
N GLN A 44 -28.98 6.44 -34.86
CA GLN A 44 -29.85 5.74 -33.90
C GLN A 44 -29.36 4.31 -33.65
N LYS A 45 -29.01 3.58 -34.71
CA LYS A 45 -28.45 2.21 -34.60
C LYS A 45 -27.14 2.20 -33.82
N ASP A 46 -26.24 3.13 -34.13
CA ASP A 46 -24.95 3.24 -33.46
C ASP A 46 -25.14 3.56 -31.97
N THR A 47 -26.08 4.47 -31.64
CA THR A 47 -26.41 4.79 -30.24
C THR A 47 -26.94 3.56 -29.50
N ILE A 48 -27.86 2.79 -30.11
CA ILE A 48 -28.40 1.57 -29.50
C ILE A 48 -27.29 0.53 -29.28
N ALA A 49 -26.38 0.37 -30.24
CA ALA A 49 -25.25 -0.55 -30.12
C ALA A 49 -24.33 -0.15 -28.95
N ILE A 50 -23.96 1.14 -28.86
CA ILE A 50 -23.12 1.65 -27.78
C ILE A 50 -23.82 1.51 -26.42
N MET A 51 -25.13 1.79 -26.33
CA MET A 51 -25.88 1.61 -25.08
C MET A 51 -25.93 0.15 -24.64
N SER A 52 -26.03 -0.79 -25.59
CA SER A 52 -25.98 -2.21 -25.30
C SER A 52 -24.61 -2.63 -24.75
N GLU A 53 -23.53 -2.18 -25.40
CA GLU A 53 -22.17 -2.48 -24.94
C GLU A 53 -21.90 -1.88 -23.55
N LEU A 54 -22.30 -0.62 -23.33
CA LEU A 54 -22.17 0.05 -22.03
C LEU A 54 -22.89 -0.72 -20.93
N THR A 55 -24.08 -1.27 -21.21
CA THR A 55 -24.84 -2.06 -20.23
C THR A 55 -24.10 -3.35 -19.84
N VAL A 56 -23.41 -3.99 -20.78
CA VAL A 56 -22.59 -5.17 -20.49
C VAL A 56 -21.38 -4.78 -19.64
N GLN A 57 -20.65 -3.73 -20.05
CA GLN A 57 -19.47 -3.24 -19.32
C GLN A 57 -19.84 -2.79 -17.90
N GLN A 58 -20.97 -2.10 -17.73
CA GLN A 58 -21.47 -1.66 -16.43
C GLN A 58 -21.68 -2.85 -15.48
N LYS A 59 -22.30 -3.95 -15.96
CA LYS A 59 -22.48 -5.16 -15.16
C LYS A 59 -21.15 -5.83 -14.78
N GLU A 60 -20.17 -5.83 -15.69
CA GLU A 60 -18.85 -6.38 -15.39
C GLU A 60 -18.10 -5.55 -14.34
N VAL A 61 -18.23 -4.22 -14.41
CA VAL A 61 -17.65 -3.30 -13.41
C VAL A 61 -18.30 -3.52 -12.06
N GLU A 62 -19.64 -3.54 -11.97
CA GLU A 62 -20.37 -3.77 -10.73
C GLU A 62 -20.00 -5.12 -10.09
N ALA A 63 -19.88 -6.17 -10.90
CA ALA A 63 -19.44 -7.48 -10.41
C ALA A 63 -18.00 -7.46 -9.86
N LYS A 64 -17.08 -6.74 -10.51
CA LYS A 64 -15.70 -6.60 -10.04
C LYS A 64 -15.61 -5.73 -8.79
N GLU A 65 -16.38 -4.64 -8.72
CA GLU A 65 -16.42 -3.77 -7.54
C GLU A 65 -16.89 -4.51 -6.30
N GLU A 66 -17.88 -5.40 -6.42
CA GLU A 66 -18.36 -6.19 -5.28
C GLU A 66 -17.28 -7.17 -4.77
N VAL A 67 -16.55 -7.81 -5.68
CA VAL A 67 -15.43 -8.69 -5.31
C VAL A 67 -14.32 -7.89 -4.61
N VAL A 68 -13.91 -6.76 -5.19
CA VAL A 68 -12.86 -5.91 -4.62
C VAL A 68 -13.25 -5.38 -3.24
N ARG A 69 -14.51 -4.97 -3.05
CA ARG A 69 -15.02 -4.51 -1.75
C ARG A 69 -14.94 -5.60 -0.68
N GLY A 70 -15.25 -6.85 -1.04
CA GLY A 70 -15.11 -8.00 -0.15
C GLY A 70 -13.65 -8.28 0.23
N GLU A 71 -12.75 -8.23 -0.75
CA GLU A 71 -11.31 -8.43 -0.53
C GLU A 71 -10.67 -7.31 0.28
N GLU A 72 -11.06 -6.05 0.06
CA GLU A 72 -10.56 -4.88 0.78
C GLU A 72 -10.80 -4.99 2.29
N ALA A 73 -11.98 -5.49 2.71
CA ALA A 73 -12.29 -5.70 4.11
C ALA A 73 -11.38 -6.76 4.75
N ILE A 74 -11.12 -7.86 4.04
CA ILE A 74 -10.24 -8.95 4.52
C ILE A 74 -8.80 -8.46 4.63
N VAL A 75 -8.30 -7.77 3.59
CA VAL A 75 -6.94 -7.23 3.55
C VAL A 75 -6.75 -6.20 4.66
N THR A 76 -7.73 -5.33 4.88
CA THR A 76 -7.68 -4.33 5.96
C THR A 76 -7.63 -5.00 7.33
N GLN A 77 -8.42 -6.05 7.56
CA GLN A 77 -8.38 -6.79 8.81
C GLN A 77 -7.01 -7.44 9.03
N GLN A 78 -6.48 -8.15 8.02
CA GLN A 78 -5.17 -8.80 8.11
C GLN A 78 -4.04 -7.79 8.31
N ALA A 79 -4.10 -6.63 7.65
CA ALA A 79 -3.13 -5.55 7.83
C ALA A 79 -3.14 -5.04 9.27
N ASN A 80 -4.32 -4.82 9.86
CA ASN A 80 -4.44 -4.37 11.25
C ASN A 80 -3.92 -5.42 12.24
N GLU A 81 -4.20 -6.71 12.01
CA GLU A 81 -3.69 -7.80 12.85
C GLU A 81 -2.15 -7.90 12.78
N ALA A 82 -1.59 -7.80 11.56
CA ALA A 82 -0.14 -7.79 11.36
C ALA A 82 0.53 -6.57 11.99
N GLU A 83 -0.06 -5.38 11.87
CA GLU A 83 0.44 -4.16 12.48
C GLU A 83 0.40 -4.24 14.01
N ALA A 84 -0.68 -4.77 14.59
CA ALA A 84 -0.79 -4.97 16.03
C ALA A 84 0.31 -5.91 16.55
N LEU A 85 0.54 -7.04 15.85
CA LEU A 85 1.59 -7.99 16.22
C LEU A 85 2.99 -7.37 16.07
N ALA A 86 3.24 -6.65 14.98
CA ALA A 86 4.51 -5.96 14.75
C ALA A 86 4.77 -4.91 15.83
N GLN A 87 3.74 -4.17 16.23
CA GLN A 87 3.84 -3.17 17.28
C GLN A 87 4.14 -3.80 18.65
N ASP A 88 3.53 -4.94 18.97
CA ASP A 88 3.79 -5.65 20.22
C ASP A 88 5.24 -6.17 20.27
N ALA A 89 5.69 -6.81 19.20
CA ALA A 89 7.08 -7.26 19.07
C ALA A 89 8.07 -6.08 19.17
N GLN A 90 7.77 -4.96 18.53
CA GLN A 90 8.60 -3.75 18.60
C GLN A 90 8.62 -3.15 20.01
N ASN A 91 7.50 -3.18 20.73
CA ASN A 91 7.42 -2.72 22.12
C ASN A 91 8.31 -3.56 23.03
N ASP A 92 8.29 -4.88 22.88
CA ASP A 92 9.11 -5.77 23.68
C ASP A 92 10.59 -5.64 23.34
N LEU A 93 10.93 -5.48 22.06
CA LEU A 93 12.27 -5.13 21.63
C LEU A 93 12.75 -3.81 22.25
N ASN A 94 11.89 -2.78 22.25
CA ASN A 94 12.20 -1.47 22.84
C ASN A 94 12.39 -1.55 24.36
N LYS A 95 11.78 -2.51 25.06
CA LYS A 95 12.03 -2.76 26.48
C LYS A 95 13.33 -3.55 26.71
N ALA A 96 13.68 -4.45 25.79
CA ALA A 96 14.86 -5.32 25.88
C ALA A 96 16.16 -4.58 25.55
N ILE A 97 16.19 -3.76 24.49
CA ILE A 97 17.39 -3.03 24.04
C ILE A 97 18.04 -2.18 25.14
N PRO A 98 17.29 -1.40 25.95
CA PRO A 98 17.89 -0.61 27.03
C PRO A 98 18.55 -1.47 28.10
N LYS A 99 17.93 -2.60 28.47
CA LYS A 99 18.49 -3.54 29.44
C LYS A 99 19.75 -4.19 28.90
N TYR A 100 19.73 -4.56 27.62
CA TYR A 100 20.89 -5.12 26.92
C TYR A 100 22.06 -4.13 26.88
N ASN A 101 21.81 -2.89 26.45
CA ASN A 101 22.85 -1.86 26.41
C ASN A 101 23.38 -1.51 27.81
N ALA A 102 22.52 -1.53 28.83
CA ALA A 102 22.94 -1.35 30.22
C ALA A 102 23.86 -2.49 30.68
N ALA A 103 23.56 -3.74 30.32
CA ALA A 103 24.40 -4.89 30.62
C ALA A 103 25.78 -4.79 29.92
N ILE A 104 25.82 -4.43 28.63
CA ILE A 104 27.09 -4.23 27.91
C ILE A 104 27.93 -3.12 28.53
N LYS A 105 27.32 -2.00 28.90
CA LYS A 105 28.01 -0.92 29.62
C LYS A 105 28.54 -1.37 30.99
N ALA A 106 27.80 -2.20 31.71
CA ALA A 106 28.25 -2.75 32.98
C ALA A 106 29.46 -3.68 32.78
N VAL A 107 29.48 -4.51 31.74
CA VAL A 107 30.64 -5.34 31.39
C VAL A 107 31.85 -4.48 31.02
N GLN A 108 31.66 -3.43 30.22
CA GLN A 108 32.71 -2.48 29.84
C GLN A 108 33.28 -1.68 31.03
N SER A 109 32.49 -1.53 32.10
CA SER A 109 32.94 -0.86 33.33
C SER A 109 33.77 -1.73 34.26
N LEU A 110 33.90 -3.04 33.99
CA LEU A 110 34.71 -3.95 34.79
C LEU A 110 36.19 -3.78 34.43
N ASP A 111 37.01 -3.56 35.45
CA ASP A 111 38.45 -3.48 35.27
C ASP A 111 39.12 -4.86 35.44
N LYS A 112 40.30 -5.02 34.82
CA LYS A 112 41.11 -6.23 34.95
C LYS A 112 41.49 -6.54 36.41
N THR A 113 41.58 -5.50 37.23
CA THR A 113 41.88 -5.60 38.66
C THR A 113 40.75 -6.32 39.40
N ASP A 114 39.50 -5.95 39.16
CA ASP A 114 38.33 -6.55 39.83
C ASP A 114 38.22 -8.05 39.54
N ILE A 115 38.51 -8.46 38.30
CA ILE A 115 38.51 -9.88 37.91
C ILE A 115 39.65 -10.64 38.60
N SER A 116 40.81 -10.01 38.76
CA SER A 116 41.94 -10.62 39.46
C SER A 116 41.65 -10.84 40.94
N GLU A 117 40.90 -9.93 41.58
CA GLU A 117 40.45 -10.08 42.97
C GLU A 117 39.48 -11.26 43.10
N VAL A 118 38.47 -11.35 42.23
CA VAL A 118 37.52 -12.47 42.22
C VAL A 118 38.21 -13.81 41.99
N LYS A 119 39.23 -13.84 41.12
CA LYS A 119 40.03 -15.05 40.87
C LYS A 119 40.87 -15.47 42.08
N SER A 120 41.30 -14.53 42.91
CA SER A 120 42.10 -14.79 44.12
C SER A 120 41.32 -15.50 45.23
N PHE A 121 39.99 -15.51 45.17
CA PHE A 121 39.18 -16.19 46.19
C PHE A 121 39.46 -17.70 46.24
N ALA A 122 39.90 -18.15 47.41
CA ALA A 122 40.05 -19.57 47.72
C ALA A 122 38.68 -20.26 47.78
N ARG A 123 37.68 -19.59 48.38
CA ARG A 123 36.29 -20.02 48.45
C ARG A 123 35.37 -18.84 48.11
N PRO A 124 34.80 -18.78 46.89
CA PRO A 124 33.95 -17.67 46.49
C PRO A 124 32.62 -17.67 47.28
N PRO A 125 32.00 -16.51 47.53
CA PRO A 125 30.62 -16.42 48.01
C PRO A 125 29.64 -17.12 47.05
N GLU A 126 28.51 -17.58 47.58
CA GLU A 126 27.52 -18.35 46.81
C GLU A 126 27.00 -17.60 45.57
N LEU A 127 26.76 -16.29 45.69
CA LEU A 127 26.33 -15.45 44.57
C LEU A 127 27.38 -15.38 43.44
N VAL A 128 28.67 -15.26 43.79
CA VAL A 128 29.76 -15.22 42.82
C VAL A 128 29.91 -16.56 42.11
N MET A 129 29.76 -17.66 42.87
CA MET A 129 29.77 -19.01 42.32
C MET A 129 28.62 -19.23 41.34
N PHE A 130 27.41 -18.76 41.66
CA PHE A 130 26.23 -18.89 40.80
C PHE A 130 26.38 -18.09 39.49
N VAL A 131 26.84 -16.84 39.57
CA VAL A 131 27.07 -16.00 38.38
C VAL A 131 28.15 -16.62 37.50
N MET A 132 29.27 -17.06 38.08
CA MET A 132 30.35 -17.67 37.31
C MET A 132 29.98 -19.03 36.72
N ALA A 133 29.16 -19.83 37.40
CA ALA A 133 28.61 -21.06 36.85
C ALA A 133 27.70 -20.78 35.64
N SER A 134 26.90 -19.72 35.70
CA SER A 134 26.04 -19.27 34.60
C SER A 134 26.87 -18.81 33.40
N VAL A 135 27.95 -18.05 33.62
CA VAL A 135 28.87 -17.67 32.55
C VAL A 135 29.57 -18.89 31.95
N CYS A 136 30.01 -19.86 32.76
CA CYS A 136 30.59 -21.09 32.25
C CYS A 136 29.59 -21.86 31.36
N LEU A 137 28.31 -21.89 31.73
CA LEU A 137 27.26 -22.50 30.92
C LEU A 137 27.12 -21.81 29.55
N LEU A 138 27.15 -20.48 29.50
CA LEU A 138 27.10 -19.72 28.23
C LEU A 138 28.29 -20.06 27.31
N PHE A 139 29.49 -20.24 27.86
CA PHE A 139 30.67 -20.66 27.09
C PHE A 139 30.79 -22.20 26.91
N ASN A 140 29.71 -22.94 27.17
CA ASN A 140 29.65 -24.40 27.08
C ASN A 140 30.78 -25.12 27.85
N GLN A 141 31.14 -24.59 29.02
CA GLN A 141 32.12 -25.14 29.94
C GLN A 141 31.44 -25.80 31.15
N PRO A 142 32.10 -26.77 31.82
CA PRO A 142 31.58 -27.34 33.05
C PRO A 142 31.35 -26.27 34.12
N GLN A 143 30.22 -26.36 34.83
CA GLN A 143 29.80 -25.42 35.89
C GLN A 143 30.59 -25.61 37.19
N THR A 144 31.92 -25.65 37.11
CA THR A 144 32.82 -25.82 38.25
C THR A 144 33.69 -24.58 38.45
N TRP A 145 34.01 -24.28 39.70
CA TRP A 145 34.84 -23.12 40.04
C TRP A 145 36.24 -23.15 39.42
N GLU A 146 36.81 -24.35 39.24
CA GLU A 146 38.10 -24.49 38.57
C GLU A 146 38.06 -24.07 37.10
N GLN A 147 36.97 -24.40 36.40
CA GLN A 147 36.80 -23.99 35.00
C GLN A 147 36.48 -22.51 34.89
N ALA A 148 35.66 -21.97 35.79
CA ALA A 148 35.45 -20.53 35.92
C ALA A 148 36.77 -19.77 36.13
N LYS A 149 37.67 -20.27 36.99
CA LYS A 149 39.00 -19.70 37.21
C LYS A 149 39.90 -19.72 35.97
N LYS A 150 39.78 -20.76 35.15
CA LYS A 150 40.49 -20.86 33.86
C LYS A 150 39.92 -19.91 32.82
N LEU A 151 38.59 -19.75 32.80
CA LEU A 151 37.87 -18.88 31.88
C LEU A 151 38.18 -17.39 32.14
N MET A 152 38.35 -16.99 33.41
CA MET A 152 38.82 -15.65 33.82
C MET A 152 40.31 -15.44 33.50
N ASN A 153 40.64 -15.42 32.21
CA ASN A 153 41.95 -15.09 31.65
C ASN A 153 41.99 -13.62 31.16
N ALA A 154 43.14 -13.18 30.64
CA ALA A 154 43.31 -11.78 30.20
C ALA A 154 42.40 -11.37 29.02
N GLU A 155 41.85 -12.35 28.28
CA GLU A 155 40.94 -12.16 27.15
C GLU A 155 39.47 -12.28 27.55
N PHE A 156 39.17 -12.61 28.81
CA PHE A 156 37.81 -12.91 29.27
C PHE A 156 36.84 -11.75 29.01
N LEU A 157 37.25 -10.51 29.28
CA LEU A 157 36.45 -9.32 29.00
C LEU A 157 36.16 -9.16 27.50
N GLY A 158 37.15 -9.37 26.63
CA GLY A 158 36.95 -9.34 25.17
C GLY A 158 36.00 -10.45 24.71
N LYS A 159 36.11 -11.66 25.26
CA LYS A 159 35.20 -12.77 24.96
C LYS A 159 33.77 -12.53 25.43
N LEU A 160 33.57 -11.74 26.50
CA LEU A 160 32.24 -11.35 26.96
C LEU A 160 31.62 -10.25 26.08
N GLU A 161 32.43 -9.32 25.58
CA GLU A 161 31.96 -8.27 24.66
C GLU A 161 31.62 -8.84 23.27
N ASP A 162 32.46 -9.75 22.77
CA ASP A 162 32.32 -10.37 21.45
C ASP A 162 31.47 -11.65 21.47
N TYR A 163 30.81 -11.97 22.59
CA TYR A 163 30.02 -13.20 22.70
C TYR A 163 28.89 -13.23 21.65
N ASP A 164 28.81 -14.35 20.91
CA ASP A 164 27.79 -14.56 19.88
C ASP A 164 26.42 -14.84 20.51
N LYS A 165 25.54 -13.85 20.39
CA LYS A 165 24.26 -13.74 21.07
C LYS A 165 23.20 -14.62 20.40
N ASP A 166 23.39 -14.90 19.11
CA ASP A 166 22.49 -15.73 18.30
C ASP A 166 22.80 -17.23 18.46
N SER A 167 23.87 -17.57 19.19
CA SER A 167 24.23 -18.96 19.51
C SER A 167 23.43 -19.56 20.68
N LEU A 168 22.64 -18.75 21.37
CA LEU A 168 21.76 -19.16 22.47
C LEU A 168 20.39 -19.54 21.90
N ASP A 169 20.24 -20.80 21.52
CA ASP A 169 18.94 -21.46 21.27
C ASP A 169 18.26 -21.89 22.60
#